data_AF-A0A9E4G1R6-F1
#
_entry.id   AF-A0A9E4G1R6-F1
#
_cell.length_a   1.000
_cell.length_b   1.000
_cell.length_c   1.000
_cell.angle_alpha   90.00
_cell.angle_beta   90.00
_cell.angle_gamma   90.00
#
_symmetry.space_group_name_H-M   'P 1'
#
loop_
_entity.id
_entity.type
_entity.pdbx_description
1 polymer ?
#
loop_
_entity_poly.entity_id
_entity_poly.type
_entity_poly.pdbx_seq_one_letter_code
_entity_poly.pdbx_strand_id
1 'polypeptide(L)'
;MNSRLYIYLCGSAPKSRAIKAILKQNTSSSVGSLFLLDLTLLPDDGYCGKLPAWQDDLRALNLGAIHAYEWREGDLRFIQVNLDETPQRNIFTVWHTRDFPLDALAVRRRDYQSNIRGSWAVGDITSPQFKRQISDERAQQRFHYRTRGTQALDVPAAEQISAAYLALEIEVGAGQAAVKEAFRKLARQYHPDVSQHETAEAERRFKEVKSAYDKIKSHRRWS
;
A
#
# COMPACT_ATOMS: atom_id res chain seq x y z
N MET A 1 16.93 15.88 -25.26
CA MET A 1 15.70 15.46 -25.97
C MET A 1 14.54 15.54 -24.98
N ASN A 2 13.56 16.42 -25.20
CA ASN A 2 12.36 16.48 -24.36
C ASN A 2 11.46 15.30 -24.70
N SER A 3 11.56 14.22 -23.94
CA SER A 3 10.64 13.09 -24.03
C SER A 3 9.24 13.54 -23.59
N ARG A 4 8.22 13.26 -24.40
CA ARG A 4 6.82 13.51 -24.05
C ARG A 4 6.28 12.34 -23.25
N LEU A 5 5.47 12.59 -22.24
CA LEU A 5 4.85 11.58 -21.39
C LEU A 5 3.36 11.90 -21.24
N TYR A 6 2.51 10.91 -21.52
CA TYR A 6 1.08 10.98 -21.23
C TYR A 6 0.77 10.20 -19.95
N ILE A 7 0.03 10.85 -19.07
CA ILE A 7 -0.44 10.29 -17.81
C ILE A 7 -1.93 9.98 -17.97
N TYR A 8 -2.29 8.71 -17.80
CA TYR A 8 -3.65 8.21 -17.91
C TYR A 8 -4.21 7.96 -16.52
N LEU A 9 -5.25 8.71 -16.13
CA LEU A 9 -6.01 8.46 -14.92
C LEU A 9 -7.10 7.43 -15.20
N CYS A 10 -7.00 6.27 -14.56
CA CYS A 10 -7.91 5.15 -14.75
C CYS A 10 -8.86 5.04 -13.54
N GLY A 11 -10.12 5.46 -13.71
CA GLY A 11 -11.19 5.31 -12.72
C GLY A 11 -11.93 3.96 -12.78
N SER A 12 -11.53 3.07 -13.69
CA SER A 12 -12.05 1.69 -13.73
C SER A 12 -10.95 0.72 -14.16
N ALA A 13 -11.12 -0.57 -13.83
CA ALA A 13 -10.16 -1.62 -14.13
C ALA A 13 -9.87 -1.70 -15.65
N PRO A 14 -8.67 -1.30 -16.10
CA PRO A 14 -8.34 -1.29 -17.51
C PRO A 14 -8.12 -2.71 -18.03
N LYS A 15 -8.65 -3.01 -19.21
CA LYS A 15 -8.38 -4.31 -19.86
C LYS A 15 -6.97 -4.32 -20.44
N SER A 16 -6.25 -5.43 -20.33
CA SER A 16 -4.88 -5.60 -20.88
C SER A 16 -4.80 -5.26 -22.38
N ARG A 17 -5.84 -5.57 -23.15
CA ARG A 17 -5.93 -5.21 -24.58
C ARG A 17 -5.95 -3.69 -24.81
N ALA A 18 -6.65 -2.94 -23.97
CA ALA A 18 -6.72 -1.48 -24.06
C ALA A 18 -5.37 -0.86 -23.66
N ILE A 19 -4.76 -1.32 -22.57
CA ILE A 19 -3.40 -0.91 -22.15
C ILE A 19 -2.42 -1.10 -23.32
N LYS A 20 -2.42 -2.29 -23.92
CA LYS A 20 -1.53 -2.62 -25.04
C LYS A 20 -1.76 -1.72 -26.26
N ALA A 21 -3.01 -1.40 -26.59
CA ALA A 21 -3.33 -0.51 -27.71
C ALA A 21 -2.77 0.90 -27.48
N ILE A 22 -2.95 1.45 -26.27
CA ILE A 22 -2.42 2.76 -25.87
C ILE A 22 -0.89 2.76 -25.94
N LEU A 23 -0.24 1.76 -25.33
CA LEU A 23 1.22 1.63 -25.35
C LEU A 23 1.77 1.58 -26.78
N LYS A 24 1.11 0.83 -27.66
CA LYS A 24 1.50 0.72 -29.07
C LYS A 24 1.42 2.08 -29.77
N GLN A 25 0.29 2.77 -29.64
CA GLN A 25 0.05 4.08 -30.28
C GLN A 25 1.01 5.16 -29.78
N ASN A 26 1.23 5.24 -28.48
CA ASN A 26 2.10 6.26 -27.88
C ASN A 26 3.57 5.99 -28.20
N THR A 27 4.00 4.73 -28.08
CA THR A 27 5.39 4.36 -28.35
C THR A 27 5.75 4.61 -29.81
N SER A 28 4.85 4.31 -30.77
CA SER A 28 5.09 4.63 -32.20
C SER A 28 5.22 6.13 -32.46
N SER A 29 4.63 6.95 -31.59
CA SER A 29 4.68 8.42 -31.65
C SER A 29 5.82 9.02 -30.80
N SER A 30 6.72 8.18 -30.26
CA SER A 30 7.78 8.59 -29.32
C SER A 30 7.27 9.30 -28.06
N VAL A 31 6.08 8.90 -27.61
CA VAL A 31 5.46 9.38 -26.37
C VAL A 31 5.47 8.24 -25.35
N GLY A 32 5.94 8.52 -24.13
CA GLY A 32 5.86 7.61 -23.00
C GLY A 32 4.44 7.53 -22.45
N SER A 33 4.10 6.41 -21.81
CA SER A 33 2.81 6.24 -21.14
C SER A 33 3.00 5.92 -19.66
N LEU A 34 2.25 6.58 -18.79
CA LEU A 34 2.13 6.28 -17.37
C LEU A 34 0.65 6.08 -17.04
N PHE A 35 0.32 5.01 -16.33
CA PHE A 35 -1.04 4.73 -15.88
C PHE A 35 -1.10 4.93 -14.37
N LEU A 36 -2.03 5.78 -13.93
CA LEU A 36 -2.38 5.99 -12.54
C LEU A 36 -3.79 5.47 -12.32
N LEU A 37 -3.97 4.58 -11.35
CA LEU A 37 -5.28 4.01 -11.04
C LEU A 37 -5.92 4.75 -9.87
N ASP A 38 -7.24 4.79 -9.86
CA ASP A 38 -7.95 5.14 -8.64
C ASP A 38 -7.59 4.13 -7.54
N LEU A 39 -7.21 4.63 -6.36
CA LEU A 39 -6.80 3.80 -5.22
C LEU A 39 -7.88 2.77 -4.85
N THR A 40 -9.17 3.10 -5.05
CA THR A 40 -10.31 2.20 -4.76
C THR A 40 -10.33 0.93 -5.61
N LEU A 41 -9.58 0.90 -6.72
CA LEU A 41 -9.45 -0.28 -7.58
C LEU A 41 -8.33 -1.23 -7.15
N LEU A 42 -7.55 -0.83 -6.15
CA LEU A 42 -6.38 -1.54 -5.68
C LEU A 42 -6.61 -2.13 -4.29
N PRO A 43 -5.90 -3.22 -3.96
CA PRO A 43 -6.02 -3.80 -2.62
C PRO A 43 -5.49 -2.84 -1.55
N ASP A 44 -6.11 -2.91 -0.38
CA ASP A 44 -5.73 -2.12 0.78
C ASP A 44 -4.31 -2.43 1.28
N ASP A 45 -3.77 -1.51 2.07
CA ASP A 45 -2.46 -1.67 2.69
C ASP A 45 -2.41 -2.93 3.57
N GLY A 46 -1.39 -3.76 3.32
CA GLY A 46 -1.23 -5.05 3.96
C GLY A 46 -2.13 -6.17 3.42
N TYR A 47 -2.85 -5.98 2.30
CA TYR A 47 -3.55 -7.08 1.64
C TYR A 47 -2.56 -8.22 1.30
N CYS A 48 -3.02 -9.45 1.51
CA CYS A 48 -2.32 -10.67 1.12
C CYS A 48 -3.25 -11.46 0.22
N GLY A 49 -2.83 -11.86 -0.99
CA GLY A 49 -3.70 -12.64 -1.85
C GLY A 49 -3.28 -12.68 -3.31
N LYS A 50 -4.19 -13.18 -4.17
CA LYS A 50 -3.97 -13.24 -5.62
C LYS A 50 -4.42 -11.95 -6.29
N LEU A 51 -3.60 -11.44 -7.20
CA LEU A 51 -3.95 -10.26 -7.98
C LEU A 51 -4.74 -10.63 -9.25
N PRO A 52 -5.70 -9.79 -9.68
CA PRO A 52 -6.28 -9.85 -11.02
C PRO A 52 -5.20 -9.70 -12.11
N ALA A 53 -5.37 -10.39 -13.24
CA ALA A 53 -4.39 -10.40 -14.34
C ALA A 53 -4.00 -9.01 -14.86
N TRP A 54 -4.95 -8.06 -14.86
CA TRP A 54 -4.68 -6.68 -15.31
C TRP A 54 -3.81 -5.88 -14.33
N GLN A 55 -3.88 -6.19 -13.02
CA GLN A 55 -3.02 -5.57 -12.02
C GLN A 55 -1.59 -6.09 -12.16
N ASP A 56 -1.41 -7.39 -12.44
CA ASP A 56 -0.08 -7.95 -12.70
C ASP A 56 0.58 -7.34 -13.96
N ASP A 57 -0.20 -7.10 -15.01
CA ASP A 57 0.31 -6.41 -16.21
C ASP A 57 0.81 -4.98 -15.90
N LEU A 58 0.06 -4.20 -15.11
CA LEU A 58 0.46 -2.84 -14.72
C LEU A 58 1.63 -2.83 -13.73
N ARG A 59 1.66 -3.80 -12.81
CA ARG A 59 2.79 -4.03 -11.91
C ARG A 59 4.08 -4.29 -12.70
N ALA A 60 3.99 -5.15 -13.72
CA ALA A 60 5.12 -5.46 -14.58
C ALA A 60 5.64 -4.22 -15.31
N LEU A 61 4.75 -3.31 -15.77
CA LEU A 61 5.15 -2.06 -16.42
C LEU A 61 6.01 -1.16 -15.53
N ASN A 62 5.73 -1.16 -14.23
CA ASN A 62 6.24 -0.20 -13.25
C ASN A 62 7.15 -0.88 -12.20
N LEU A 63 8.05 -1.77 -12.65
CA LEU A 63 9.10 -2.37 -11.82
C LEU A 63 8.61 -3.04 -10.53
N GLY A 64 7.42 -3.63 -10.54
CA GLY A 64 6.88 -4.32 -9.35
C GLY A 64 5.93 -3.48 -8.50
N ALA A 65 5.62 -2.26 -8.89
CA ALA A 65 4.64 -1.41 -8.20
C ALA A 65 3.51 -0.98 -9.15
N ILE A 66 2.41 -0.50 -8.58
CA ILE A 66 1.33 0.15 -9.30
C ILE A 66 1.22 1.57 -8.75
N HIS A 67 1.10 2.55 -9.64
CA HIS A 67 0.90 3.93 -9.23
C HIS A 67 -0.59 4.23 -9.19
N ALA A 68 -1.01 4.89 -8.12
CA ALA A 68 -2.39 5.20 -7.83
C ALA A 68 -2.56 6.69 -7.55
N TYR A 69 -3.80 7.16 -7.68
CA TYR A 69 -4.20 8.50 -7.26
C TYR A 69 -5.43 8.41 -6.35
N GLU A 70 -5.54 9.37 -5.44
CA GLU A 70 -6.71 9.56 -4.59
C GLU A 70 -7.05 11.06 -4.53
N TRP A 71 -8.34 11.37 -4.50
CA TRP A 71 -8.83 12.71 -4.21
C TRP A 71 -9.14 12.82 -2.71
N ARG A 72 -8.42 13.69 -2.00
CA ARG A 72 -8.66 13.97 -0.58
C ARG A 72 -8.83 15.46 -0.34
N GLU A 73 -9.96 15.87 0.21
CA GLU A 73 -10.25 17.27 0.60
C GLU A 73 -10.05 18.30 -0.53
N GLY A 74 -10.15 17.86 -1.80
CA GLY A 74 -9.93 18.71 -2.97
C GLY A 74 -8.51 18.62 -3.56
N ASP A 75 -7.59 17.93 -2.90
CA ASP A 75 -6.22 17.73 -3.35
C ASP A 75 -6.02 16.34 -3.98
N LEU A 76 -5.29 16.31 -5.11
CA LEU A 76 -4.89 15.09 -5.79
C LEU A 76 -3.59 14.56 -5.18
N ARG A 77 -3.65 13.35 -4.65
CA ARG A 77 -2.51 12.64 -4.05
C ARG A 77 -2.08 11.47 -4.92
N PHE A 78 -0.78 11.19 -4.93
CA PHE A 78 -0.20 10.05 -5.65
C PHE A 78 0.38 9.05 -4.68
N ILE A 79 -0.07 7.81 -4.81
CA ILE A 79 0.28 6.71 -3.92
C ILE A 79 0.97 5.64 -4.76
N GLN A 80 2.02 5.03 -4.20
CA GLN A 80 2.63 3.86 -4.82
C GLN A 80 2.16 2.61 -4.06
N VAL A 81 1.51 1.72 -4.77
CA VAL A 81 1.08 0.41 -4.30
C VAL A 81 2.14 -0.60 -4.69
N ASN A 82 2.95 -1.03 -3.72
CA ASN A 82 4.03 -1.98 -3.92
C ASN A 82 3.51 -3.40 -3.73
N LEU A 83 3.92 -4.31 -4.61
CA LEU A 83 3.41 -5.67 -4.69
C LEU A 83 4.59 -6.63 -4.60
N ASP A 84 4.88 -7.11 -3.39
CA ASP A 84 5.93 -8.11 -3.17
C ASP A 84 5.36 -9.50 -3.43
N GLU A 85 5.88 -10.20 -4.44
CA GLU A 85 5.49 -11.56 -4.78
C GLU A 85 6.16 -12.59 -3.85
N THR A 86 5.37 -13.51 -3.30
CA THR A 86 5.90 -14.69 -2.60
C THR A 86 6.14 -15.82 -3.62
N PRO A 87 7.40 -16.21 -3.88
CA PRO A 87 7.76 -17.09 -5.02
C PRO A 87 7.08 -18.47 -5.04
N GLN A 88 6.59 -18.93 -3.89
CA GLN A 88 6.10 -20.30 -3.73
C GLN A 88 4.59 -20.47 -3.92
N ARG A 89 3.81 -19.37 -3.98
CA ARG A 89 2.34 -19.45 -3.96
C ARG A 89 1.61 -18.49 -4.89
N ASN A 90 2.32 -17.64 -5.65
CA ASN A 90 1.71 -16.55 -6.44
C ASN A 90 0.76 -15.69 -5.57
N ILE A 91 1.21 -15.43 -4.33
CA ILE A 91 0.52 -14.61 -3.33
C ILE A 91 1.33 -13.33 -3.21
N PHE A 92 0.66 -12.20 -3.30
CA PHE A 92 1.26 -10.88 -3.20
C PHE A 92 0.98 -10.28 -1.83
N THR A 93 1.99 -9.67 -1.24
CA THR A 93 1.84 -8.77 -0.10
C THR A 93 1.85 -7.34 -0.62
N VAL A 94 0.80 -6.61 -0.30
CA VAL A 94 0.60 -5.23 -0.74
C VAL A 94 1.02 -4.28 0.36
N TRP A 95 1.76 -3.25 0.00
CA TRP A 95 2.02 -2.14 0.91
C TRP A 95 2.07 -0.81 0.18
N HIS A 96 1.52 0.23 0.81
CA HIS A 96 1.41 1.55 0.21
C HIS A 96 2.54 2.46 0.69
N THR A 97 3.09 3.26 -0.22
CA THR A 97 4.01 4.38 0.07
C THR A 97 3.20 5.66 0.23
N ARG A 98 3.66 6.57 1.10
CA ARG A 98 3.03 7.89 1.28
C ARG A 98 3.15 8.78 0.05
N ASP A 99 2.35 9.85 0.04
CA ASP A 99 2.26 10.88 -1.00
C ASP A 99 3.65 11.32 -1.51
N PHE A 100 3.87 11.22 -2.83
CA PHE A 100 5.13 11.63 -3.46
C PHE A 100 4.92 12.62 -4.62
N PRO A 101 5.88 13.53 -4.88
CA PRO A 101 5.79 14.47 -5.99
C PRO A 101 6.10 13.82 -7.35
N LEU A 102 5.38 14.24 -8.40
CA LEU A 102 5.66 13.87 -9.80
C LEU A 102 6.60 14.89 -10.48
N ASP A 103 7.69 15.23 -9.83
CA ASP A 103 8.62 16.28 -10.26
C ASP A 103 9.69 15.81 -11.25
N ALA A 104 10.12 14.54 -11.18
CA ALA A 104 11.21 14.00 -11.99
C ALA A 104 10.84 12.71 -12.73
N LEU A 105 9.85 12.79 -13.63
CA LEU A 105 9.44 11.66 -14.48
C LEU A 105 10.41 11.45 -15.64
N ALA A 106 10.93 10.24 -15.77
CA ALA A 106 11.71 9.81 -16.95
C ALA A 106 10.85 8.95 -17.87
N VAL A 107 11.17 8.91 -19.17
CA VAL A 107 10.60 7.92 -20.09
C VAL A 107 11.66 6.88 -20.38
N ARG A 108 11.34 5.60 -20.16
CA ARG A 108 12.24 4.47 -20.39
C ARG A 108 11.57 3.49 -21.34
N ARG A 109 12.36 2.94 -22.28
CA ARG A 109 11.90 1.84 -23.12
C ARG A 109 12.16 0.53 -22.40
N ARG A 110 11.15 -0.33 -22.32
CA ARG A 110 11.24 -1.64 -21.66
C ARG A 110 10.57 -2.72 -22.49
N ASP A 111 11.14 -3.92 -22.43
CA ASP A 111 10.62 -5.10 -23.10
C ASP A 111 9.82 -5.94 -22.12
N TYR A 112 8.63 -6.35 -22.56
CA TYR A 112 7.66 -7.08 -21.74
C TYR A 112 7.29 -8.39 -22.41
N GLN A 113 7.16 -9.45 -21.61
CA GLN A 113 6.89 -10.82 -22.09
C GLN A 113 5.51 -11.37 -21.69
N SER A 114 4.77 -10.68 -20.81
CA SER A 114 3.44 -11.08 -20.31
C SER A 114 2.31 -10.84 -21.33
N ASN A 115 1.06 -10.69 -20.86
CA ASN A 115 -0.11 -10.46 -21.72
C ASN A 115 0.00 -9.20 -22.58
N ILE A 116 0.80 -8.23 -22.13
CA ILE A 116 1.11 -6.97 -22.84
C ILE A 116 2.47 -7.03 -23.58
N ARG A 117 2.81 -8.20 -24.15
CA ARG A 117 4.08 -8.40 -24.87
C ARG A 117 4.41 -7.30 -25.88
N GLY A 118 5.61 -6.74 -25.78
CA GLY A 118 6.17 -5.73 -26.69
C GLY A 118 7.25 -4.86 -26.03
N SER A 119 7.80 -3.93 -26.81
CA SER A 119 8.80 -2.95 -26.37
C SER A 119 8.14 -1.58 -26.27
N TRP A 120 7.92 -1.09 -25.06
CA TRP A 120 7.08 0.09 -24.81
C TRP A 120 7.85 1.22 -24.15
N ALA A 121 7.54 2.46 -24.53
CA ALA A 121 7.98 3.66 -23.84
C ALA A 121 7.05 3.91 -22.64
N VAL A 122 7.55 3.73 -21.43
CA VAL A 122 6.80 3.90 -20.19
C VAL A 122 7.40 5.00 -19.31
N GLY A 123 6.53 5.70 -18.60
CA GLY A 123 6.93 6.61 -17.54
C GLY A 123 7.60 5.84 -16.41
N ASP A 124 8.69 6.40 -15.90
CA ASP A 124 9.42 5.88 -14.76
C ASP A 124 9.48 6.98 -13.70
N ILE A 125 8.76 6.74 -12.61
CA ILE A 125 8.68 7.64 -11.46
C ILE A 125 9.91 7.47 -10.54
N THR A 126 10.73 6.44 -10.77
CA THR A 126 11.82 6.08 -9.87
C THR A 126 13.06 6.97 -10.00
N SER A 127 12.93 8.23 -9.55
CA SER A 127 14.08 9.11 -9.32
C SER A 127 15.01 8.51 -8.26
N PRO A 128 16.32 8.79 -8.29
CA PRO A 128 17.24 8.29 -7.25
C PRO A 128 16.86 8.71 -5.83
N GLN A 129 16.23 9.89 -5.67
CA GLN A 129 15.71 10.37 -4.38
C GLN A 129 14.48 9.56 -3.96
N PHE A 130 13.56 9.31 -4.90
CA PHE A 130 12.39 8.49 -4.68
C PHE A 130 12.75 7.05 -4.29
N LYS A 131 13.75 6.44 -4.97
CA LYS A 131 14.24 5.10 -4.60
C LYS A 131 14.80 5.03 -3.18
N ARG A 132 15.45 6.10 -2.69
CA ARG A 132 15.93 6.18 -1.30
C ARG A 132 14.77 6.26 -0.33
N GLN A 133 13.80 7.14 -0.58
CA GLN A 133 12.60 7.26 0.25
C GLN A 133 11.81 5.94 0.33
N ILE A 134 11.61 5.26 -0.80
CA ILE A 134 10.96 3.94 -0.85
C ILE A 134 11.74 2.90 -0.04
N SER A 135 13.07 2.90 -0.13
CA SER A 135 13.92 2.00 0.65
C SER A 135 13.82 2.28 2.15
N ASP A 136 13.81 3.55 2.54
CA ASP A 136 13.69 3.99 3.93
C ASP A 136 12.30 3.63 4.49
N GLU A 137 11.22 3.90 3.75
CA GLU A 137 9.84 3.54 4.14
C GLU A 137 9.65 2.02 4.21
N ARG A 138 10.16 1.25 3.24
CA ARG A 138 10.14 -0.22 3.29
C ARG A 138 10.92 -0.74 4.49
N ALA A 139 12.05 -0.11 4.84
CA ALA A 139 12.82 -0.45 6.02
C ALA A 139 12.03 -0.14 7.31
N GLN A 140 11.30 0.98 7.38
CA GLN A 140 10.42 1.35 8.50
C GLN A 140 9.24 0.38 8.67
N GLN A 141 8.70 -0.13 7.57
CA GLN A 141 7.55 -1.03 7.57
C GLN A 141 7.94 -2.49 7.88
N ARG A 142 9.02 -3.01 7.26
CA ARG A 142 9.47 -4.40 7.46
C ARG A 142 10.13 -4.62 8.81
N PHE A 143 10.93 -3.65 9.23
CA PHE A 143 11.56 -3.65 10.53
C PHE A 143 10.90 -2.49 11.23
N HIS A 144 10.24 -2.72 12.38
CA HIS A 144 10.01 -1.62 13.31
C HIS A 144 11.38 -1.10 13.77
N TYR A 145 12.09 -0.38 12.92
CA TYR A 145 13.31 0.27 13.30
C TYR A 145 12.87 1.43 14.18
N ARG A 146 13.05 1.26 15.48
CA ARG A 146 13.62 2.37 16.25
C ARG A 146 15.09 2.37 15.87
N THR A 147 15.45 3.23 14.92
CA THR A 147 16.86 3.54 14.71
C THR A 147 17.32 4.11 16.03
N ARG A 148 18.46 3.62 16.51
CA ARG A 148 19.03 3.95 17.83
C ARG A 148 19.31 5.45 18.05
N GLY A 149 18.98 6.31 17.08
CA GLY A 149 19.15 7.76 17.11
C GLY A 149 18.06 8.59 16.42
N THR A 150 16.95 8.01 15.93
CA THR A 150 15.79 8.86 15.60
C THR A 150 15.03 9.01 16.90
N GLN A 151 15.07 10.19 17.52
CA GLN A 151 14.05 10.52 18.52
C GLN A 151 12.73 10.31 17.80
N ALA A 152 11.96 9.30 18.24
CA ALA A 152 10.55 9.25 17.89
C ALA A 152 10.04 10.66 18.15
N LEU A 153 9.39 11.30 17.16
CA LEU A 153 8.56 12.45 17.49
C LEU A 153 7.78 11.99 18.72
N ASP A 154 7.94 12.69 19.85
CA ASP A 154 7.24 12.37 21.08
C ASP A 154 5.76 12.63 20.80
N VAL A 155 5.13 11.70 20.08
CA VAL A 155 3.70 11.62 19.89
C VAL A 155 3.20 11.53 21.32
N PRO A 156 2.56 12.59 21.85
CA PRO A 156 2.23 12.66 23.26
C PRO A 156 1.53 11.37 23.64
N ALA A 157 1.82 10.82 24.82
CA ALA A 157 1.25 9.54 25.24
C ALA A 157 -0.27 9.47 25.00
N ALA A 158 -0.95 10.61 25.14
CA ALA A 158 -2.37 10.81 24.82
C ALA A 158 -2.79 10.37 23.40
N GLU A 159 -2.01 10.68 22.37
CA GLU A 159 -2.33 10.35 20.98
C GLU A 159 -2.06 8.87 20.67
N GLN A 160 -1.05 8.26 21.31
CA GLN A 160 -0.81 6.81 21.24
C GLN A 160 -1.91 5.99 21.93
N ILE A 161 -2.50 6.53 23.00
CA ILE A 161 -3.62 5.90 23.70
C ILE A 161 -4.90 6.03 22.88
N SER A 162 -5.13 7.20 22.28
CA SER A 162 -6.26 7.43 21.35
C SER A 162 -6.26 6.41 20.21
N ALA A 163 -5.11 6.22 19.55
CA ALA A 163 -4.95 5.20 18.50
C ALA A 163 -5.24 3.77 18.99
N ALA A 164 -4.95 3.44 20.26
CA ALA A 164 -5.27 2.14 20.84
C ALA A 164 -6.78 1.92 21.04
N TYR A 165 -7.55 2.96 21.37
CA TYR A 165 -9.02 2.85 21.43
C TYR A 165 -9.61 2.65 20.03
N LEU A 166 -9.09 3.39 19.04
CA LEU A 166 -9.51 3.24 17.63
C LEU A 166 -9.21 1.84 17.07
N ALA A 167 -8.06 1.25 17.41
CA ALA A 167 -7.70 -0.11 17.02
C ALA A 167 -8.60 -1.19 17.64
N LEU A 168 -9.29 -0.87 18.74
CA LEU A 168 -10.33 -1.72 19.34
C LEU A 168 -11.74 -1.34 18.87
N GLU A 169 -11.86 -0.44 17.89
CA GLU A 169 -13.13 0.05 17.31
C GLU A 169 -14.10 0.64 18.35
N ILE A 170 -13.55 1.35 19.34
CA ILE A 170 -14.30 1.96 20.45
C ILE A 170 -13.91 3.42 20.65
N GLU A 171 -14.80 4.17 21.29
CA GLU A 171 -14.54 5.58 21.59
C GLU A 171 -13.36 5.77 22.54
N VAL A 172 -12.61 6.85 22.31
CA VAL A 172 -11.47 7.23 23.13
C VAL A 172 -11.96 7.55 24.54
N GLY A 173 -11.46 6.79 25.53
CA GLY A 173 -11.88 6.93 26.91
C GLY A 173 -13.00 5.99 27.35
N ALA A 174 -13.38 5.03 26.51
CA ALA A 174 -14.29 3.95 26.89
C ALA A 174 -13.85 3.23 28.19
N GLY A 175 -14.83 2.84 29.01
CA GLY A 175 -14.58 2.19 30.30
C GLY A 175 -13.97 0.79 30.18
N GLN A 176 -13.43 0.27 31.29
CA GLN A 176 -12.76 -1.03 31.34
C GLN A 176 -13.60 -2.20 30.81
N ALA A 177 -14.91 -2.18 31.08
CA ALA A 177 -15.84 -3.20 30.59
C ALA A 177 -15.92 -3.21 29.06
N ALA A 178 -16.11 -2.03 28.45
CA ALA A 178 -16.18 -1.87 26.99
C ALA A 178 -14.86 -2.26 26.30
N VAL A 179 -13.71 -1.89 26.87
CA VAL A 179 -12.39 -2.27 26.34
C VAL A 179 -12.16 -3.78 26.40
N LYS A 180 -12.52 -4.43 27.51
CA LYS A 180 -12.40 -5.90 27.65
C LYS A 180 -13.37 -6.63 26.73
N GLU A 181 -14.58 -6.11 26.54
CA GLU A 181 -15.59 -6.68 25.66
C GLU A 181 -15.18 -6.59 24.19
N ALA A 182 -14.75 -5.41 23.73
CA ALA A 182 -14.23 -5.18 22.39
C ALA A 182 -13.02 -6.08 22.09
N PHE A 183 -12.06 -6.15 23.01
CA PHE A 183 -10.92 -7.06 22.90
C PHE A 183 -11.37 -8.52 22.74
N ARG A 184 -12.30 -9.01 23.57
CA ARG A 184 -12.80 -10.39 23.48
C ARG A 184 -13.59 -10.67 22.20
N LYS A 185 -14.26 -9.66 21.64
CA LYS A 185 -15.00 -9.77 20.38
C LYS A 185 -14.03 -9.89 19.21
N LEU A 186 -13.10 -8.94 19.10
CA LEU A 186 -12.09 -8.91 18.02
C LEU A 186 -11.11 -10.08 18.13
N ALA A 187 -10.68 -10.46 19.33
CA ALA A 187 -9.80 -11.61 19.54
C ALA A 187 -10.45 -12.94 19.13
N ARG A 188 -11.77 -13.09 19.27
CA ARG A 188 -12.51 -14.26 18.78
C ARG A 188 -12.71 -14.23 17.26
N GLN A 189 -12.95 -13.04 16.70
CA GLN A 189 -13.11 -12.86 15.26
C GLN A 189 -11.82 -13.19 14.48
N TYR A 190 -10.67 -12.80 15.02
CA TYR A 190 -9.35 -12.99 14.40
C TYR A 190 -8.53 -14.12 15.03
N HIS A 191 -9.15 -15.00 15.82
CA HIS A 191 -8.44 -16.12 16.44
C HIS A 191 -7.96 -17.11 15.36
N PRO A 192 -6.71 -17.60 15.42
CA PRO A 192 -6.18 -18.53 14.42
C PRO A 192 -7.02 -19.80 14.25
N ASP A 193 -7.73 -20.24 15.30
CA ASP A 193 -8.53 -21.49 15.27
C ASP A 193 -9.98 -21.31 14.78
N VAL A 194 -10.56 -20.11 14.80
CA VAL A 194 -11.99 -19.89 14.47
C VAL A 194 -12.25 -18.79 13.43
N SER A 195 -11.20 -18.11 12.98
CA SER A 195 -11.26 -17.10 11.91
C SER A 195 -11.65 -17.73 10.56
N GLN A 196 -12.64 -17.13 9.89
CA GLN A 196 -12.93 -17.39 8.47
C GLN A 196 -12.07 -16.54 7.52
N HIS A 197 -11.27 -15.61 8.08
CA HIS A 197 -10.34 -14.77 7.35
C HIS A 197 -9.02 -15.49 7.09
N GLU A 198 -8.27 -15.03 6.09
CA GLU A 198 -6.96 -15.57 5.75
C GLU A 198 -6.01 -15.52 6.96
N THR A 199 -5.27 -16.62 7.19
CA THR A 199 -4.46 -16.83 8.40
C THR A 199 -3.49 -15.68 8.70
N ALA A 200 -2.88 -15.10 7.66
CA ALA A 200 -1.93 -13.99 7.81
C ALA A 200 -2.60 -12.67 8.22
N GLU A 201 -3.81 -12.39 7.72
CA GLU A 201 -4.57 -11.18 8.05
C GLU A 201 -5.13 -11.28 9.48
N ALA A 202 -5.67 -12.45 9.83
CA ALA A 202 -6.14 -12.74 11.18
C ALA A 202 -5.02 -12.62 12.23
N GLU A 203 -3.84 -13.17 11.95
CA GLU A 203 -2.68 -13.08 12.85
C GLU A 203 -2.21 -11.63 13.05
N ARG A 204 -2.18 -10.82 11.97
CA ARG A 204 -1.82 -9.40 12.05
C ARG A 204 -2.81 -8.62 12.91
N ARG A 205 -4.11 -8.74 12.62
CA ARG A 205 -5.19 -8.07 13.36
C ARG A 205 -5.22 -8.50 14.82
N PHE A 206 -5.02 -9.79 15.09
CA PHE A 206 -4.94 -10.32 16.45
C PHE A 206 -3.81 -9.68 17.26
N LYS A 207 -2.61 -9.56 16.66
CA LYS A 207 -1.44 -8.95 17.31
C LYS A 207 -1.65 -7.45 17.58
N GLU A 208 -2.28 -6.75 16.64
CA GLU A 208 -2.63 -5.33 16.77
C GLU A 208 -3.65 -5.09 17.90
N VAL A 209 -4.74 -5.85 17.90
CA VAL A 209 -5.80 -5.82 18.93
C VAL A 209 -5.24 -6.12 20.33
N LYS A 210 -4.33 -7.11 20.43
CA LYS A 210 -3.65 -7.44 21.69
C LYS A 210 -2.74 -6.30 22.16
N SER A 211 -1.95 -5.72 21.27
CA SER A 211 -1.07 -4.59 21.60
C SER A 211 -1.86 -3.36 22.07
N ALA A 212 -2.99 -3.08 21.42
CA ALA A 212 -3.89 -1.98 21.80
C ALA A 212 -4.47 -2.17 23.22
N TYR A 213 -4.97 -3.37 23.52
CA TYR A 213 -5.48 -3.71 24.85
C TYR A 213 -4.39 -3.54 25.93
N ASP A 214 -3.19 -4.07 25.71
CA ASP A 214 -2.10 -4.01 26.68
C ASP A 214 -1.64 -2.56 26.97
N LYS A 215 -1.64 -1.69 25.94
CA LYS A 215 -1.35 -0.26 26.09
C LYS A 215 -2.40 0.45 26.93
N ILE A 216 -3.69 0.22 26.65
CA ILE A 216 -4.78 0.82 27.42
C ILE A 216 -4.74 0.31 28.86
N LYS A 217 -4.55 -1.01 29.06
CA LYS A 217 -4.44 -1.65 30.37
C LYS A 217 -3.33 -1.01 31.21
N SER A 218 -2.15 -0.85 30.61
CA SER A 218 -0.97 -0.26 31.27
C SER A 218 -1.17 1.22 31.58
N HIS A 219 -1.72 1.99 30.64
CA HIS A 219 -1.97 3.41 30.83
C HIS A 219 -3.02 3.68 31.92
N ARG A 220 -4.09 2.89 31.96
CA ARG A 220 -5.17 3.00 32.95
C ARG A 220 -4.89 2.25 34.25
N ARG A 221 -3.73 1.59 34.37
CA ARG A 221 -3.30 0.78 35.53
C ARG A 221 -4.34 -0.24 35.98
N TRP A 222 -4.99 -0.91 35.02
CA TRP A 222 -5.93 -1.98 35.34
C TRP A 222 -5.20 -3.24 35.76
N SER A 223 -5.60 -3.83 36.89
CA SER A 223 -5.13 -5.16 37.34
C SER A 223 -5.69 -6.26 36.44
#